data_AF-A0A3P6GHY5-F1
#
_entry.id   AF-A0A3P6GHY5-F1
#
_cell.length_a   1.000
_cell.length_b   1.000
_cell.length_c   1.000
_cell.angle_alpha   90.00
_cell.angle_beta   90.00
_cell.angle_gamma   90.00
#
_symmetry.space_group_name_H-M   'P 1'
#
loop_
_entity.id
_entity.type
_entity.pdbx_description
1 polymer ?
#
loop_
_entity_poly.entity_id
_entity_poly.type
_entity_poly.pdbx_seq_one_letter_code
_entity_poly.pdbx_strand_id
1 'polypeptide(L)' 'MLEHFCECYSNLSGLILCPVLGSITPLFIPNSRIRPIRLIGLCASLITFLYSPVPRIQFDSSTAKSQFVESLRWLPL' A
#
# COMPACT_ATOMS: atom_id res chain seq x y z
N MET A 1 2.54 15.22 10.99
CA MET A 1 3.29 14.07 10.41
C MET A 1 2.41 12.82 10.32
N LEU A 2 1.67 12.44 11.37
CA LEU A 2 0.73 11.30 11.35
C LEU A 2 -0.48 11.52 10.41
N GLU A 3 -1.01 12.75 10.38
CA GLU A 3 -2.13 13.17 9.52
C GLU A 3 -1.83 12.92 8.03
N HIS A 4 -0.61 13.26 7.57
CA HIS A 4 -0.16 13.02 6.19
C HIS A 4 -0.01 11.54 5.85
N PHE A 5 0.36 10.71 6.82
CA PHE A 5 0.38 9.25 6.66
C PHE A 5 -1.05 8.72 6.53
N CYS A 6 -2.00 9.26 7.30
CA CYS A 6 -3.42 8.90 7.24
C CYS A 6 -4.04 9.26 5.89
N GLU A 7 -3.78 10.47 5.37
CA GLU A 7 -4.30 10.95 4.09
C GLU A 7 -3.74 10.19 2.88
N CYS A 8 -2.46 9.79 2.96
CA CYS A 8 -1.83 8.91 1.96
C CYS A 8 -2.39 7.47 2.01
N TYR A 9 -2.84 7.00 3.18
CA TYR A 9 -3.37 5.65 3.39
C TYR A 9 -4.88 5.50 3.15
N SER A 10 -5.64 6.58 3.30
CA SER A 10 -7.07 6.61 2.93
C SER A 10 -7.26 6.48 1.41
N ASN A 11 -6.20 6.74 0.64
CA ASN A 11 -6.16 6.50 -0.80
C ASN A 11 -5.61 5.08 -1.09
N LEU A 12 -6.30 4.35 -1.97
CA LEU A 12 -5.99 2.95 -2.33
C LEU A 12 -4.53 2.78 -2.79
N SER A 13 -3.97 3.80 -3.43
CA SER A 13 -2.61 3.89 -3.96
C SER A 13 -1.57 3.75 -2.85
N GLY A 14 -1.78 4.36 -1.68
CA GLY A 14 -0.88 4.21 -0.55
C GLY A 14 -0.78 2.76 -0.06
N LEU A 15 -1.92 2.06 -0.02
CA LEU A 15 -1.98 0.63 0.33
C LEU A 15 -1.26 -0.24 -0.71
N ILE A 16 -1.37 0.10 -2.00
CA ILE A 16 -0.73 -0.63 -3.11
C ILE A 16 0.77 -0.30 -3.23
N LEU A 17 1.19 0.91 -2.87
CA LEU A 17 2.57 1.36 -2.88
C LEU A 17 3.44 0.60 -1.86
N CYS A 18 2.89 0.24 -0.70
CA CYS A 18 3.65 -0.49 0.33
C CYS A 18 4.23 -1.84 -0.15
N PRO A 19 3.46 -2.78 -0.73
CA PRO A 19 4.01 -4.03 -1.26
C PRO A 19 4.88 -3.82 -2.50
N VAL A 20 4.57 -2.82 -3.33
CA VAL A 20 5.41 -2.46 -4.49
C VAL A 20 6.79 -1.98 -4.03
N LEU A 21 6.86 -1.06 -3.07
CA LEU A 21 8.13 -0.63 -2.49
C LEU A 21 8.84 -1.78 -1.75
N GLY A 22 8.10 -2.62 -1.03
CA GLY A 22 8.63 -3.80 -0.35
C GLY A 22 9.24 -4.85 -1.27
N SER A 23 8.77 -4.93 -2.52
CA SER A 23 9.30 -5.84 -3.56
C SER A 23 10.42 -5.22 -4.41
N ILE A 24 10.43 -3.89 -4.56
CA ILE A 24 11.49 -3.16 -5.27
C ILE A 24 12.73 -2.99 -4.39
N THR A 25 12.57 -2.76 -3.09
CA THR A 25 13.69 -2.53 -2.16
C THR A 25 14.73 -3.68 -2.15
N PRO A 26 14.34 -4.96 -2.20
CA PRO A 26 15.26 -6.09 -2.34
C PRO A 26 16.14 -6.06 -3.60
N LEU A 27 15.68 -5.46 -4.70
CA LEU A 27 16.44 -5.40 -5.96
C LEU A 27 17.73 -4.58 -5.84
N PHE A 28 17.78 -3.65 -4.88
CA PHE A 28 18.95 -2.82 -4.60
C PHE A 28 19.86 -3.42 -3.52
N ILE A 29 19.46 -4.52 -2.88
CA ILE A 29 20.23 -5.17 -1.80
C ILE A 29 21.04 -6.33 -2.37
N PRO A 30 22.36 -6.39 -2.13
CA PRO A 30 23.17 -7.51 -2.58
C PRO A 30 22.68 -8.82 -1.92
N ASN A 31 22.50 -9.86 -2.75
CA ASN A 31 21.95 -11.17 -2.39
C ASN A 31 22.72 -11.92 -1.26
N SER A 32 23.89 -11.39 -0.86
CA SER A 32 24.68 -11.81 0.29
C SER A 32 23.94 -11.66 1.63
N ARG A 33 22.92 -10.79 1.71
CA ARG A 33 22.16 -10.51 2.94
C ARG A 33 20.69 -10.93 2.81
N ILE A 34 20.42 -12.24 2.84
CA ILE A 34 19.04 -12.81 2.79
C ILE A 34 18.18 -12.43 4.00
N ARG A 35 18.80 -12.25 5.18
CA ARG A 35 18.09 -11.90 6.43
C ARG A 35 17.33 -10.56 6.35
N PRO A 36 17.94 -9.43 5.95
CA PRO A 36 17.20 -8.17 5.81
C PRO A 36 16.16 -8.20 4.70
N ILE A 37 16.39 -8.91 3.59
CA ILE A 37 15.39 -9.06 2.51
C ILE A 37 14.13 -9.75 3.04
N ARG A 38 14.28 -10.85 3.80
CA ARG A 38 13.15 -11.53 4.44
C ARG A 38 12.43 -10.64 5.44
N LEU A 39 13.16 -9.86 6.23
CA LEU A 39 12.57 -8.94 7.19
C LEU A 39 11.77 -7.83 6.50
N ILE A 40 12.32 -7.22 5.43
CA ILE A 40 11.63 -6.18 4.65
C ILE A 40 10.35 -6.72 4.03
N GLY A 41 10.40 -7.90 3.40
CA GLY A 41 9.22 -8.54 2.83
C GLY A 41 8.16 -8.86 3.89
N LEU A 42 8.58 -9.36 5.05
CA LEU A 42 7.67 -9.67 6.15
C LEU A 42 7.05 -8.40 6.74
N CYS A 43 7.83 -7.34 6.97
CA CYS A 43 7.33 -6.05 7.43
C CYS A 43 6.37 -5.41 6.42
N ALA A 44 6.70 -5.40 5.12
CA ALA A 44 5.83 -4.86 4.08
C ALA A 44 4.50 -5.62 3.99
N SER A 45 4.54 -6.95 4.10
CA SER A 45 3.34 -7.80 4.10
C SER A 45 2.49 -7.58 5.36
N LEU A 46 3.13 -7.49 6.52
CA LEU A 46 2.46 -7.24 7.80
C LEU A 46 1.78 -5.88 7.81
N ILE A 47 2.47 -4.83 7.36
CA ILE A 47 1.91 -3.49 7.19
C ILE A 47 0.69 -3.55 6.26
N THR A 48 0.83 -4.10 5.06
CA THR A 48 -0.28 -4.23 4.10
C THR A 48 -1.48 -4.98 4.71
N PHE A 49 -1.23 -6.05 5.47
CA PHE A 49 -2.25 -6.82 6.16
C PHE A 49 -2.98 -6.02 7.24
N LEU A 50 -2.25 -5.29 8.11
CA LEU A 50 -2.86 -4.47 9.16
C LEU A 50 -3.71 -3.33 8.58
N TYR A 51 -3.34 -2.79 7.43
CA TYR A 51 -4.05 -1.68 6.81
C TYR A 51 -5.17 -2.09 5.85
N SER A 52 -5.17 -3.33 5.33
CA SER A 52 -6.26 -3.87 4.52
C SER A 52 -7.68 -3.74 5.14
N PRO A 53 -7.89 -3.88 6.47
CA PRO A 53 -9.20 -3.65 7.07
C PRO A 53 -9.56 -2.17 7.25
N VAL A 54 -8.64 -1.22 7.12
CA VAL A 54 -8.92 0.21 7.33
C VAL A 54 -9.94 0.76 6.32
N PRO A 55 -9.82 0.51 5.00
CA PRO A 55 -10.86 0.84 4.02
C PRO A 55 -12.21 0.19 4.33
N ARG A 56 -12.20 -1.02 4.90
CA ARG A 56 -13.45 -1.72 5.28
C ARG A 56 -14.18 -1.01 6.42
N ILE A 57 -13.45 -0.43 7.38
CA ILE A 57 -14.05 0.33 8.49
C ILE A 57 -14.62 1.66 7.99
N GLN A 58 -13.98 2.28 7.00
CA GLN A 58 -14.41 3.53 6.38
C GLN A 58 -15.48 3.35 5.28
N PHE A 59 -15.84 2.11 4.94
CA PHE A 59 -16.79 1.80 3.88
C PHE A 59 -18.21 2.18 4.29
N ASP A 60 -18.86 3.02 3.49
CA ASP A 60 -20.27 3.40 3.66
C ASP A 60 -21.16 2.50 2.78
N SER A 61 -21.92 1.61 3.42
CA SER A 61 -22.81 0.66 2.72
C SER A 61 -24.07 1.30 2.13
N SER A 62 -24.35 2.57 2.42
CA SER A 62 -25.53 3.28 1.90
C SER A 62 -25.36 3.75 0.45
N THR A 63 -24.14 3.70 -0.08
CA THR A 63 -23.79 4.20 -1.41
C THR A 63 -23.51 3.03 -2.37
N ALA A 64 -24.19 3.00 -3.53
CA ALA A 64 -23.96 1.99 -4.58
C ALA A 64 -22.70 2.25 -5.45
N LYS A 65 -21.92 3.29 -5.13
CA LYS A 65 -20.72 3.68 -5.86
C LYS A 65 -19.49 2.99 -5.26
N SER A 66 -18.51 2.67 -6.10
CA SER A 66 -17.18 2.25 -5.64
C SER A 66 -16.49 3.41 -4.90
N GLN A 67 -16.19 3.23 -3.61
CA GLN A 67 -15.70 4.31 -2.72
C GLN A 67 -14.19 4.51 -2.75
N PHE A 68 -13.43 3.48 -3.12
CA PHE A 68 -11.97 3.52 -3.17
C PHE A 68 -11.50 3.38 -4.63
N VAL A 69 -11.85 4.34 -5.49
CA VAL A 69 -11.45 4.35 -6.90
C VAL A 69 -10.41 5.44 -7.12
N GLU A 70 -9.25 5.04 -7.63
CA GLU A 70 -8.26 5.95 -8.18
C GLU A 70 -8.11 5.73 -9.68
N SER A 71 -7.98 6.84 -10.39
CA SER A 71 -7.81 6.85 -11.84
C SER A 71 -6.41 7.34 -12.19
N LEU A 72 -5.61 6.46 -12.80
CA LEU A 72 -4.38 6.86 -13.47
C LEU A 72 -4.71 7.14 -14.94
N ARG A 73 -4.42 8.36 -15.40
CA ARG A 73 -4.61 8.75 -16.80
C ARG A 73 -3.56 8.05 -17.66
N TRP A 74 -3.95 6.91 -18.25
CA TRP A 74 -3.04 6.08 -19.05
C TRP A 74 -2.71 6.69 -20.42
N LEU A 75 -3.65 7.42 -21.02
CA LEU A 75 -3.47 8.09 -22.31
C LEU A 75 -3.79 9.58 -22.21
N PRO A 76 -2.97 10.47 -22.80
CA PRO A 76 -3.34 11.86 -23.00
C PRO A 76 -4.35 11.91 -24.16
N LEU A 77 -5.63 12.04 -23.82
CA LEU A 77 -6.65 12.55 -24.73
C LEU A 77 -6.73 14.06 -24.57
#